data_AF-A0A960DKY5-F1
#
_entry.id   AF-A0A960DKY5-F1
#
_cell.length_a   1.000
_cell.length_b   1.000
_cell.length_c   1.000
_cell.angle_alpha   90.00
_cell.angle_beta   90.00
_cell.angle_gamma   90.00
#
_symmetry.space_group_name_H-M   'P 1'
#
loop_
_entity.id
_entity.type
_entity.pdbx_description
1 polymer ?
#
loop_
_entity_poly.entity_id
_entity_poly.type
_entity_poly.pdbx_seq_one_letter_code
_entity_poly.pdbx_strand_id
1 'polypeptide(L)'
;RWMWWSDSLLFDASVRVWAGVWEVGGRRGRVRRATGDDFHPLPSVPMPRHWSALITGATGPEPEDDDGGLRLGDIATFTADFRDQYYGLVGAVGDDVDGPPLVTCGLIDPGRCRWGERPVRFAKQRFAAPRVALDRLPPKMQQWASQRLVPKILIANQTRVIEAVHDAAGAWLPSVPVITCLTDDPQRVLAVLSSPAATAWVHDRAAGSGLAAGTVRLTPALLASIPLPA
;
A
#
# COMPACT_ATOMS: atom_id res chain seq x y z
N ARG A 1 14.03 19.37 -21.01
CA ARG A 1 13.51 18.23 -20.21
C ARG A 1 12.00 18.21 -20.30
N TRP A 2 11.44 17.07 -20.68
CA TRP A 2 10.01 16.90 -20.83
C TRP A 2 9.62 15.49 -20.41
N MET A 3 8.43 15.35 -19.82
CA MET A 3 7.85 14.04 -19.57
C MET A 3 6.38 14.01 -19.94
N TRP A 4 5.91 12.83 -20.29
CA TRP A 4 4.53 12.53 -20.60
C TRP A 4 4.14 11.17 -20.05
N TRP A 5 2.87 11.02 -19.67
CA TRP A 5 2.31 9.74 -19.22
C TRP A 5 0.83 9.63 -19.58
N SER A 6 0.29 8.43 -19.60
CA SER A 6 -1.16 8.21 -19.75
C SER A 6 -1.66 7.17 -18.73
N ASP A 7 -2.85 7.40 -18.18
CA ASP A 7 -3.56 6.37 -17.37
C ASP A 7 -4.34 5.39 -18.27
N SER A 8 -4.48 5.70 -19.55
CA SER A 8 -5.03 4.80 -20.56
C SER A 8 -4.09 3.64 -20.81
N LEU A 9 -4.65 2.47 -21.13
CA LEU A 9 -3.88 1.35 -21.66
C LEU A 9 -3.59 1.63 -23.14
N LEU A 10 -2.32 1.78 -23.47
CA LEU A 10 -1.86 2.11 -24.81
C LEU A 10 -1.12 0.94 -25.43
N PHE A 11 -1.08 0.95 -26.77
CA PHE A 11 -0.54 -0.12 -27.63
C PHE A 11 -1.31 -1.44 -27.52
N ASP A 12 -1.06 -2.35 -28.45
CA ASP A 12 -1.68 -3.69 -28.45
C ASP A 12 -1.36 -4.50 -27.18
N ALA A 13 -0.27 -4.15 -26.49
CA ALA A 13 0.12 -4.74 -25.23
C ALA A 13 -0.76 -4.34 -24.04
N SER A 14 -1.67 -3.36 -24.21
CA SER A 14 -2.56 -2.86 -23.15
C SER A 14 -1.79 -2.47 -21.89
N VAL A 15 -0.75 -1.65 -22.05
CA VAL A 15 0.14 -1.22 -20.96
C VAL A 15 -0.01 0.26 -20.70
N ARG A 16 0.22 0.68 -19.45
CA ARG A 16 0.39 2.10 -19.15
C ARG A 16 1.78 2.56 -19.57
N VAL A 17 1.86 3.78 -20.08
CA VAL A 17 3.06 4.29 -20.72
C VAL A 17 3.50 5.59 -20.05
N TRP A 18 4.81 5.69 -19.87
CA TRP A 18 5.50 6.90 -19.48
C TRP A 18 6.67 7.11 -20.45
N ALA A 19 6.88 8.35 -20.87
CA ALA A 19 7.99 8.75 -21.73
C ALA A 19 8.68 9.99 -21.15
N GLY A 20 10.01 10.02 -21.19
CA GLY A 20 10.81 11.13 -20.69
C GLY A 20 11.97 11.48 -21.62
N VAL A 21 12.20 12.77 -21.81
CA VAL A 21 13.34 13.33 -22.57
C VAL A 21 14.25 14.06 -21.60
N TRP A 22 15.46 13.52 -21.43
CA TRP A 22 16.47 13.98 -20.49
C TRP A 22 17.77 14.37 -21.20
N GLU A 23 18.57 15.18 -20.51
CA GLU A 23 19.90 15.61 -20.96
C GLU A 23 20.93 15.06 -19.97
N VAL A 24 21.94 14.35 -20.49
CA VAL A 24 23.05 13.80 -19.68
C VAL A 24 24.01 14.94 -19.33
N GLY A 25 24.39 15.06 -18.05
CA GLY A 25 25.31 16.11 -17.56
C GLY A 25 24.69 17.52 -17.44
N GLY A 26 23.42 17.71 -17.82
CA GLY A 26 22.76 19.00 -17.72
C GLY A 26 22.41 19.42 -16.27
N ARG A 27 22.44 20.72 -15.98
CA ARG A 27 22.08 21.29 -14.66
C ARG A 27 20.61 21.08 -14.31
N ARG A 28 20.27 20.61 -13.10
CA ARG A 28 18.87 20.45 -12.62
C ARG A 28 18.08 21.75 -12.87
N GLY A 29 16.86 21.61 -13.40
CA GLY A 29 16.03 22.73 -13.86
C GLY A 29 14.57 22.27 -14.03
N ARG A 30 13.70 23.09 -14.63
CA ARG A 30 12.28 22.75 -14.75
C ARG A 30 12.04 21.61 -15.75
N VAL A 31 11.03 20.79 -15.45
CA VAL A 31 10.54 19.70 -16.29
C VAL A 31 9.18 20.11 -16.84
N ARG A 32 9.05 20.15 -18.17
CA ARG A 32 7.76 20.30 -18.84
C ARG A 32 6.99 18.98 -18.74
N ARG A 33 5.68 19.04 -18.52
CA ARG A 33 4.87 17.86 -18.26
C ARG A 33 3.63 17.84 -19.17
N ALA A 34 3.20 16.65 -19.55
CA ALA A 34 1.95 16.43 -20.26
C ALA A 34 1.32 15.09 -19.81
N THR A 35 0.02 14.90 -20.04
CA THR A 35 -0.69 13.67 -19.68
C THR A 35 -1.77 13.29 -20.70
N GLY A 36 -2.14 12.01 -20.73
CA GLY A 36 -3.24 11.50 -21.53
C GLY A 36 -2.91 11.39 -23.02
N ASP A 37 -3.82 10.80 -23.78
CA ASP A 37 -3.56 10.35 -25.15
C ASP A 37 -3.35 11.53 -26.11
N ASP A 38 -3.94 12.70 -25.81
CA ASP A 38 -3.79 13.95 -26.56
C ASP A 38 -2.65 14.85 -26.04
N PHE A 39 -1.78 14.35 -25.17
CA PHE A 39 -0.65 15.11 -24.59
C PHE A 39 -1.08 16.41 -23.90
N HIS A 40 -2.18 16.36 -23.13
CA HIS A 40 -2.70 17.50 -22.40
C HIS A 40 -1.60 18.13 -21.51
N PRO A 41 -1.27 19.42 -21.68
CA PRO A 41 -0.17 20.04 -20.97
C PRO A 41 -0.46 20.17 -19.47
N LEU A 42 0.53 19.85 -18.64
CA LEU A 42 0.49 20.05 -17.19
C LEU A 42 1.46 21.17 -16.79
N PRO A 43 1.24 21.84 -15.65
CA PRO A 43 2.17 22.83 -15.12
C PRO A 43 3.59 22.26 -14.98
N SER A 44 4.58 22.99 -15.47
CA SER A 44 5.99 22.60 -15.29
C SER A 44 6.37 22.66 -13.81
N VAL A 45 7.26 21.77 -13.38
CA VAL A 45 7.76 21.72 -11.99
C VAL A 45 9.29 21.73 -11.99
N PRO A 46 9.97 22.21 -10.95
CA PRO A 46 11.41 21.94 -10.76
C PRO A 46 11.68 20.43 -10.81
N MET A 47 12.85 20.02 -11.30
CA MET A 47 13.25 18.60 -11.27
C MET A 47 13.24 18.07 -9.83
N PRO A 48 12.32 17.16 -9.48
CA PRO A 48 12.18 16.69 -8.11
C PRO A 48 13.27 15.67 -7.77
N ARG A 49 13.48 15.44 -6.46
CA ARG A 49 14.34 14.34 -5.97
C ARG A 49 13.72 12.97 -6.27
N HIS A 50 12.40 12.87 -6.14
CA HIS A 50 11.63 11.66 -6.41
C HIS A 50 10.82 11.81 -7.69
N TRP A 51 10.89 10.81 -8.57
CA TRP A 51 10.22 10.84 -9.87
C TRP A 51 8.69 10.93 -9.76
N SER A 52 8.11 10.44 -8.67
CA SER A 52 6.68 10.49 -8.32
C SER A 52 6.08 11.90 -8.37
N ALA A 53 6.84 12.91 -7.91
CA ALA A 53 6.44 14.31 -7.99
C ALA A 53 6.30 14.82 -9.43
N LEU A 54 6.93 14.16 -10.42
CA LEU A 54 6.69 14.45 -11.83
C LEU A 54 5.29 14.04 -12.25
N ILE A 55 4.70 12.99 -11.67
CA ILE A 55 3.32 12.58 -11.99
C ILE A 55 2.33 13.49 -11.27
N THR A 56 2.43 13.58 -9.95
CA THR A 56 1.42 14.27 -9.12
C THR A 56 1.43 15.78 -9.30
N GLY A 57 2.56 16.35 -9.72
CA GLY A 57 2.74 17.80 -9.71
C GLY A 57 2.82 18.40 -8.31
N ALA A 58 2.88 17.54 -7.29
CA ALA A 58 3.13 17.96 -5.93
C ALA A 58 4.55 18.50 -5.86
N THR A 59 4.67 19.82 -5.84
CA THR A 59 5.79 20.52 -5.21
C THR A 59 5.32 20.90 -3.82
N GLY A 60 5.03 19.89 -2.99
CA GLY A 60 4.82 20.13 -1.56
C GLY A 60 6.13 20.66 -0.94
N PRO A 61 6.08 21.24 0.28
CA PRO A 61 7.32 21.47 1.03
C PRO A 61 8.14 20.19 0.98
N GLU A 62 9.43 20.28 0.64
CA GLU A 62 10.33 19.13 0.73
C GLU A 62 10.15 18.59 2.14
N PRO A 63 9.65 17.36 2.34
CA PRO A 63 9.68 16.75 3.66
C PRO A 63 11.15 16.67 4.01
N GLU A 64 11.57 17.55 4.92
CA GLU A 64 12.97 17.72 5.30
C GLU A 64 13.56 16.33 5.52
N ASP A 65 14.49 15.96 4.64
CA ASP A 65 15.27 14.75 4.81
C ASP A 65 16.12 15.01 6.06
N ASP A 66 15.65 14.46 7.19
CA ASP A 66 16.41 14.28 8.43
C ASP A 66 16.50 15.48 9.38
N ASP A 67 15.48 15.65 10.22
CA ASP A 67 15.51 16.60 11.35
C ASP A 67 15.56 15.90 12.72
N GLY A 68 16.04 14.65 12.77
CA GLY A 68 16.17 13.87 14.02
C GLY A 68 14.84 13.50 14.69
N GLY A 69 13.70 13.76 14.04
CA GLY A 69 12.37 13.40 14.53
C GLY A 69 12.09 11.89 14.47
N LEU A 70 11.29 11.40 15.42
CA LEU A 70 10.83 10.01 15.46
C LEU A 70 10.00 9.66 14.22
N ARG A 71 10.05 8.41 13.81
CA ARG A 71 9.33 7.83 12.67
C ARG A 71 8.44 6.68 13.13
N LEU A 72 7.50 6.26 12.29
CA LEU A 72 6.64 5.11 12.60
C LEU A 72 7.44 3.84 12.90
N GLY A 73 8.57 3.64 12.22
CA GLY A 73 9.47 2.51 12.45
C GLY A 73 10.09 2.46 13.86
N ASP A 74 10.11 3.59 14.57
CA ASP A 74 10.63 3.66 15.95
C ASP A 74 9.60 3.18 16.99
N ILE A 75 8.31 3.16 16.64
CA ILE A 75 7.21 2.75 17.54
C ILE A 75 6.41 1.55 17.02
N ALA A 76 6.71 1.05 15.82
CA ALA A 76 5.96 -0.01 15.17
C ALA A 76 6.83 -0.83 14.20
N THR A 77 6.54 -2.13 14.13
CA THR A 77 7.16 -3.05 13.17
C THR A 77 6.19 -3.37 12.05
N PHE A 78 6.58 -3.07 10.81
CA PHE A 78 5.80 -3.38 9.61
C PHE A 78 6.35 -4.64 8.93
N THR A 79 5.48 -5.56 8.55
CA THR A 79 5.86 -6.80 7.86
C THR A 79 4.91 -7.09 6.71
N ALA A 80 5.45 -7.46 5.55
CA ALA A 80 4.68 -8.01 4.44
C ALA A 80 4.85 -9.54 4.42
N ASP A 81 3.77 -10.28 4.22
CA ASP A 81 3.83 -11.72 3.98
C ASP A 81 4.22 -12.01 2.51
N PHE A 82 4.75 -13.21 2.26
CA PHE A 82 5.25 -13.62 0.96
C PHE A 82 4.26 -14.53 0.23
N ARG A 83 4.53 -14.77 -1.06
CA ARG A 83 3.63 -15.54 -1.92
C ARG A 83 3.41 -16.99 -1.43
N ASP A 84 4.35 -17.55 -0.70
CA ASP A 84 4.22 -18.89 -0.10
C ASP A 84 3.06 -18.95 0.89
N GLN A 85 2.84 -17.91 1.70
CA GLN A 85 1.70 -17.85 2.61
C GLN A 85 0.38 -17.82 1.85
N TYR A 86 0.31 -17.11 0.72
CA TYR A 86 -0.88 -17.12 -0.15
C TYR A 86 -1.19 -18.53 -0.65
N TYR A 87 -0.19 -19.25 -1.16
CA TYR A 87 -0.39 -20.61 -1.66
C TYR A 87 -0.70 -21.60 -0.53
N GLY A 88 -0.10 -21.43 0.65
CA GLY A 88 -0.33 -22.28 1.81
C GLY A 88 -1.76 -22.18 2.39
N LEU A 89 -2.50 -21.12 2.07
CA LEU A 89 -3.92 -20.95 2.43
C LEU A 89 -4.87 -21.63 1.42
N VAL A 90 -4.42 -21.95 0.21
CA VAL A 90 -5.27 -22.54 -0.83
C VAL A 90 -5.77 -23.92 -0.36
N GLY A 91 -7.09 -24.14 -0.45
CA GLY A 91 -7.74 -25.36 0.02
C GLY A 91 -8.17 -25.35 1.50
N ALA A 92 -7.66 -24.40 2.29
CA ALA A 92 -8.07 -24.21 3.70
C ALA A 92 -9.10 -23.07 3.87
N VAL A 93 -9.37 -22.28 2.82
CA VAL A 93 -10.30 -21.14 2.86
C VAL A 93 -11.69 -21.55 2.38
N GLY A 94 -12.73 -21.15 3.12
CA GLY A 94 -14.14 -21.36 2.74
C GLY A 94 -15.10 -20.42 3.48
N ASP A 95 -16.32 -20.27 3.00
CA ASP A 95 -17.39 -19.55 3.71
C ASP A 95 -17.99 -20.40 4.84
N ASP A 96 -18.06 -21.73 4.64
CA ASP A 96 -18.66 -22.69 5.57
C ASP A 96 -17.62 -23.45 6.41
N VAL A 97 -16.46 -22.84 6.67
CA VAL A 97 -15.41 -23.44 7.54
C VAL A 97 -15.28 -22.67 8.85
N ASP A 98 -14.97 -23.38 9.92
CA ASP A 98 -14.63 -22.76 11.19
C ASP A 98 -13.22 -22.16 11.16
N GLY A 99 -13.00 -21.15 12.01
CA GLY A 99 -11.70 -20.51 12.18
C GLY A 99 -11.72 -18.99 11.96
N PRO A 100 -10.54 -18.35 11.96
CA PRO A 100 -10.42 -16.91 11.86
C PRO A 100 -10.87 -16.38 10.49
N PRO A 101 -11.45 -15.16 10.43
CA PRO A 101 -11.68 -14.44 9.19
C PRO A 101 -10.41 -14.26 8.36
N LEU A 102 -10.51 -14.51 7.05
CA LEU A 102 -9.49 -14.14 6.08
C LEU A 102 -9.72 -12.70 5.61
N VAL A 103 -8.76 -11.81 5.88
CA VAL A 103 -8.82 -10.40 5.49
C VAL A 103 -7.85 -10.14 4.33
N THR A 104 -8.37 -9.65 3.21
CA THR A 104 -7.55 -9.21 2.06
C THR A 104 -7.58 -7.68 1.93
N CYS A 105 -6.70 -7.10 1.12
CA CYS A 105 -6.65 -5.64 0.94
C CYS A 105 -8.01 -5.04 0.55
N GLY A 106 -8.80 -5.70 -0.30
CA GLY A 106 -10.10 -5.18 -0.75
C GLY A 106 -11.20 -5.13 0.33
N LEU A 107 -10.92 -5.68 1.51
CA LEU A 107 -11.79 -5.66 2.68
C LEU A 107 -11.37 -4.61 3.72
N ILE A 108 -10.30 -3.86 3.49
CA ILE A 108 -9.81 -2.85 4.43
C ILE A 108 -10.17 -1.48 3.87
N ASP A 109 -11.11 -0.80 4.54
CA ASP A 109 -11.33 0.63 4.38
C ASP A 109 -10.61 1.37 5.54
N PRO A 110 -10.40 2.70 5.47
CA PRO A 110 -9.84 3.45 6.59
C PRO A 110 -10.62 3.24 7.89
N GLY A 111 -9.95 2.69 8.90
CA GLY A 111 -10.51 2.42 10.22
C GLY A 111 -11.51 1.26 10.29
N ARG A 112 -11.76 0.52 9.20
CA ARG A 112 -12.85 -0.45 9.16
C ARG A 112 -12.57 -1.69 8.30
N CYS A 113 -12.79 -2.86 8.89
CA CYS A 113 -12.81 -4.14 8.17
C CYS A 113 -14.22 -4.37 7.59
N ARG A 114 -14.28 -4.83 6.33
CA ARG A 114 -15.51 -5.11 5.56
C ARG A 114 -15.79 -6.60 5.40
N TRP A 115 -15.07 -7.44 6.13
CA TRP A 115 -15.30 -8.87 6.12
C TRP A 115 -16.77 -9.19 6.46
N GLY A 116 -17.41 -10.06 5.68
CA GLY A 116 -18.83 -10.40 5.81
C GLY A 116 -19.81 -9.38 5.25
N GLU A 117 -19.36 -8.15 4.94
CA GLU A 117 -20.18 -7.11 4.31
C GLU A 117 -19.92 -6.99 2.82
N ARG A 118 -18.68 -7.24 2.39
CA ARG A 118 -18.27 -7.17 0.99
C ARG A 118 -17.70 -8.51 0.55
N PRO A 119 -18.17 -9.08 -0.57
CA PRO A 119 -17.58 -10.30 -1.10
C PRO A 119 -16.16 -10.03 -1.59
N VAL A 120 -15.30 -11.04 -1.49
CA VAL A 120 -13.89 -10.96 -1.84
C VAL A 120 -13.53 -12.08 -2.81
N ARG A 121 -12.48 -11.87 -3.62
CA ARG A 121 -11.87 -12.94 -4.42
C ARG A 121 -10.57 -13.40 -3.78
N PHE A 122 -10.44 -14.71 -3.59
CA PHE A 122 -9.22 -15.38 -3.15
C PHE A 122 -9.03 -16.66 -3.96
N ALA A 123 -7.82 -16.96 -4.39
CA ALA A 123 -7.53 -18.16 -5.19
C ALA A 123 -8.45 -18.35 -6.41
N LYS A 124 -8.79 -17.25 -7.10
CA LYS A 124 -9.72 -17.16 -8.25
C LYS A 124 -11.18 -17.53 -7.94
N GLN A 125 -11.52 -17.72 -6.67
CA GLN A 125 -12.87 -18.01 -6.19
C GLN A 125 -13.44 -16.80 -5.47
N ARG A 126 -14.77 -16.66 -5.46
CA ARG A 126 -15.49 -15.58 -4.76
C ARG A 126 -16.05 -16.13 -3.46
N PHE A 127 -15.88 -15.38 -2.38
CA PHE A 127 -16.35 -15.70 -1.03
C PHE A 127 -17.17 -14.53 -0.48
N ALA A 128 -18.16 -14.81 0.36
CA ALA A 128 -18.95 -13.79 1.05
C ALA A 128 -18.29 -13.35 2.38
N ALA A 129 -17.83 -14.31 3.17
CA ALA A 129 -17.25 -14.13 4.49
C ALA A 129 -16.20 -15.23 4.74
N PRO A 130 -15.08 -15.24 4.00
CA PRO A 130 -14.17 -16.38 4.02
C PRO A 130 -13.47 -16.52 5.37
N ARG A 131 -13.41 -17.75 5.88
CA ARG A 131 -12.64 -18.16 7.06
C ARG A 131 -11.54 -19.13 6.66
N VAL A 132 -10.61 -19.38 7.59
CA VAL A 132 -9.49 -20.30 7.39
C VAL A 132 -9.59 -21.49 8.34
N ALA A 133 -9.74 -22.69 7.79
CA ALA A 133 -9.68 -23.95 8.53
C ALA A 133 -8.22 -24.23 8.94
N LEU A 134 -7.85 -23.87 10.18
CA LEU A 134 -6.47 -23.95 10.67
C LEU A 134 -5.91 -25.37 10.70
N ASP A 135 -6.76 -26.35 10.98
CA ASP A 135 -6.45 -27.78 11.00
C ASP A 135 -6.02 -28.32 9.63
N ARG A 136 -6.46 -27.67 8.55
CA ARG A 136 -6.10 -28.02 7.16
C ARG A 136 -4.81 -27.37 6.69
N LEU A 137 -4.23 -26.45 7.46
CA LEU A 137 -2.98 -25.80 7.10
C LEU A 137 -1.79 -26.74 7.37
N PRO A 138 -0.74 -26.73 6.53
CA PRO A 138 0.50 -27.43 6.86
C PRO A 138 1.16 -26.82 8.11
N PRO A 139 1.99 -27.57 8.86
CA PRO A 139 2.53 -27.13 10.15
C PRO A 139 3.21 -25.74 10.14
N LYS A 140 3.99 -25.45 9.09
CA LYS A 140 4.62 -24.13 8.90
C LYS A 140 3.58 -23.00 8.77
N MET A 141 2.45 -23.26 8.12
CA MET A 141 1.36 -22.30 7.98
C MET A 141 0.54 -22.16 9.26
N GLN A 142 0.41 -23.22 10.07
CA GLN A 142 -0.21 -23.10 11.39
C GLN A 142 0.64 -22.22 12.31
N GLN A 143 1.97 -22.37 12.29
CA GLN A 143 2.88 -21.51 13.04
C GLN A 143 2.85 -20.05 12.56
N TRP A 144 2.81 -19.84 11.24
CA TRP A 144 2.61 -18.50 10.70
C TRP A 144 1.26 -17.91 11.12
N ALA A 145 0.18 -18.70 11.07
CA ALA A 145 -1.14 -18.25 11.48
C ALA A 145 -1.17 -17.84 12.94
N SER A 146 -0.56 -18.62 13.85
CA SER A 146 -0.49 -18.25 15.27
C SER A 146 0.32 -16.98 15.52
N GLN A 147 1.38 -16.73 14.75
CA GLN A 147 2.14 -15.47 14.79
C GLN A 147 1.36 -14.27 14.25
N ARG A 148 0.34 -14.50 13.42
CA ARG A 148 -0.53 -13.45 12.90
C ARG A 148 -1.79 -13.28 13.74
N LEU A 149 -2.23 -14.27 14.50
CA LEU A 149 -3.40 -14.19 15.38
C LEU A 149 -3.08 -13.51 16.72
N VAL A 150 -2.59 -12.28 16.62
CA VAL A 150 -2.27 -11.37 17.73
C VAL A 150 -2.81 -9.97 17.41
N PRO A 151 -3.05 -9.12 18.42
CA PRO A 151 -3.46 -7.73 18.21
C PRO A 151 -2.50 -7.01 17.25
N LYS A 152 -3.06 -6.39 16.21
CA LYS A 152 -2.27 -5.81 15.11
C LYS A 152 -3.06 -4.81 14.29
N ILE A 153 -2.35 -3.98 13.53
CA ILE A 153 -2.94 -3.13 12.50
C ILE A 153 -2.73 -3.81 11.13
N LEU A 154 -3.78 -3.93 10.34
CA LEU A 154 -3.72 -4.42 8.96
C LEU A 154 -3.84 -3.24 7.99
N ILE A 155 -3.00 -3.24 6.97
CA ILE A 155 -2.86 -2.13 6.01
C ILE A 155 -2.99 -2.69 4.60
N ALA A 156 -3.93 -2.16 3.82
CA ALA A 156 -4.03 -2.50 2.41
C ALA A 156 -2.87 -1.87 1.63
N ASN A 157 -2.27 -2.62 0.71
CA ASN A 157 -0.98 -2.26 0.12
C ASN A 157 -1.04 -1.44 -1.18
N GLN A 158 -2.21 -1.30 -1.80
CA GLN A 158 -2.39 -0.65 -3.11
C GLN A 158 -3.61 0.25 -3.07
N THR A 159 -3.41 1.47 -2.61
CA THR A 159 -4.52 2.34 -2.23
C THR A 159 -4.23 3.78 -2.64
N ARG A 160 -5.29 4.59 -2.73
CA ARG A 160 -5.17 6.05 -2.99
C ARG A 160 -4.87 6.84 -1.73
N VAL A 161 -5.32 6.33 -0.58
CA VAL A 161 -5.04 6.84 0.76
C VAL A 161 -4.53 5.66 1.57
N ILE A 162 -3.83 5.86 2.69
CA ILE A 162 -3.44 4.73 3.52
C ILE A 162 -4.69 4.14 4.18
N GLU A 163 -5.08 2.93 3.79
CA GLU A 163 -6.24 2.22 4.35
C GLU A 163 -5.73 1.23 5.40
N ALA A 164 -5.96 1.56 6.68
CA ALA A 164 -5.49 0.79 7.82
C ALA A 164 -6.64 0.52 8.81
N VAL A 165 -6.64 -0.65 9.43
CA VAL A 165 -7.63 -1.06 10.44
C VAL A 165 -6.97 -1.80 11.60
N HIS A 166 -7.46 -1.56 12.82
CA HIS A 166 -7.02 -2.27 14.02
C HIS A 166 -7.79 -3.58 14.21
N ASP A 167 -7.07 -4.70 14.24
CA ASP A 167 -7.54 -5.98 14.76
C ASP A 167 -7.17 -6.07 16.24
N ALA A 168 -7.95 -5.41 17.10
CA ALA A 168 -7.65 -5.32 18.54
C ALA A 168 -7.68 -6.69 19.25
N ALA A 169 -8.49 -7.62 18.76
CA ALA A 169 -8.60 -8.96 19.33
C ALA A 169 -7.55 -9.94 18.77
N GLY A 170 -6.85 -9.57 17.69
CA GLY A 170 -5.93 -10.47 17.00
C GLY A 170 -6.63 -11.64 16.30
N ALA A 171 -7.90 -11.49 15.93
CA ALA A 171 -8.72 -12.59 15.45
C ALA A 171 -8.64 -12.81 13.94
N TRP A 172 -7.99 -11.92 13.19
CA TRP A 172 -8.01 -11.94 11.72
C TRP A 172 -6.71 -12.48 11.14
N LEU A 173 -6.81 -13.31 10.09
CA LEU A 173 -5.67 -13.71 9.28
C LEU A 173 -5.54 -12.83 8.03
N PRO A 174 -4.41 -12.14 7.83
CA PRO A 174 -4.18 -11.40 6.60
C PRO A 174 -3.86 -12.34 5.43
N SER A 175 -4.40 -12.03 4.26
CA SER A 175 -3.90 -12.57 2.99
C SER A 175 -2.92 -11.60 2.36
N VAL A 176 -1.90 -12.14 1.71
CA VAL A 176 -1.02 -11.37 0.82
C VAL A 176 -1.89 -10.61 -0.20
N PRO A 177 -1.61 -9.33 -0.47
CA PRO A 177 -0.43 -8.57 -0.02
C PRO A 177 -0.69 -7.60 1.15
N VAL A 178 -1.63 -7.89 2.06
CA VAL A 178 -1.87 -7.06 3.26
C VAL A 178 -0.59 -6.93 4.08
N ILE A 179 -0.29 -5.72 4.54
CA ILE A 179 0.84 -5.42 5.43
C ILE A 179 0.34 -5.50 6.88
N THR A 180 1.09 -6.18 7.73
CA THR A 180 0.86 -6.26 9.17
C THR A 180 1.74 -5.24 9.88
N CYS A 181 1.17 -4.53 10.85
CA CYS A 181 1.87 -3.60 11.73
C CYS A 181 1.65 -4.03 13.19
N LEU A 182 2.74 -4.28 13.91
CA LEU A 182 2.76 -4.58 15.34
C LEU A 182 3.27 -3.36 16.11
N THR A 183 2.60 -2.99 17.20
CA THR A 183 2.92 -1.82 18.02
C THR A 183 2.25 -1.94 19.38
N ASP A 184 2.88 -1.35 20.40
CA ASP A 184 2.28 -1.18 21.73
C ASP A 184 1.38 0.07 21.82
N ASP A 185 1.40 0.95 20.81
CA ASP A 185 0.60 2.18 20.74
C ASP A 185 -0.21 2.25 19.43
N PRO A 186 -1.24 1.39 19.28
CA PRO A 186 -2.02 1.31 18.04
C PRO A 186 -2.79 2.60 17.75
N GLN A 187 -3.18 3.36 18.78
CA GLN A 187 -3.92 4.61 18.61
C GLN A 187 -3.05 5.67 17.93
N ARG A 188 -1.82 5.87 18.41
CA ARG A 188 -0.88 6.82 17.80
C ARG A 188 -0.51 6.43 16.38
N VAL A 189 -0.25 5.15 16.14
CA VAL A 189 0.07 4.66 14.78
C VAL A 189 -1.10 4.90 13.82
N LEU A 190 -2.34 4.58 14.21
CA LEU A 190 -3.52 4.81 13.36
C LEU A 190 -3.78 6.29 13.12
N ALA A 191 -3.55 7.15 14.12
CA ALA A 191 -3.68 8.60 13.95
C ALA A 191 -2.72 9.12 12.86
N VAL A 192 -1.48 8.65 12.84
CA VAL A 192 -0.50 9.00 11.79
C VAL A 192 -0.91 8.41 10.45
N LEU A 193 -1.19 7.11 10.37
CA LEU A 193 -1.54 6.44 9.12
C LEU A 193 -2.80 7.02 8.47
N SER A 194 -3.79 7.44 9.27
CA SER A 194 -5.03 8.06 8.77
C SER A 194 -4.88 9.53 8.37
N SER A 195 -3.72 10.14 8.61
CA SER A 195 -3.53 11.57 8.35
C SER A 195 -3.37 11.87 6.85
N PRO A 196 -3.94 13.00 6.37
CA PRO A 196 -3.66 13.49 5.01
C PRO A 196 -2.17 13.73 4.77
N ALA A 197 -1.43 14.14 5.81
CA ALA A 197 0.00 14.37 5.75
C ALA A 197 0.79 13.09 5.45
N ALA A 198 0.49 11.98 6.14
CA ALA A 198 1.12 10.68 5.86
C ALA A 198 0.79 10.19 4.44
N THR A 199 -0.46 10.35 4.01
CA THR A 199 -0.86 10.02 2.63
C THR A 199 -0.06 10.85 1.62
N ALA A 200 0.01 12.18 1.79
CA ALA A 200 0.77 13.05 0.91
C ALA A 200 2.27 12.70 0.89
N TRP A 201 2.86 12.39 2.05
CA TRP A 201 4.24 11.99 2.20
C TRP A 201 4.56 10.69 1.43
N VAL A 202 3.67 9.70 1.51
CA VAL A 202 3.78 8.44 0.78
C VAL A 202 3.66 8.66 -0.73
N HIS A 203 2.72 9.50 -1.17
CA HIS A 203 2.56 9.84 -2.59
C HIS A 203 3.79 10.57 -3.14
N ASP A 204 4.34 11.52 -2.39
CA ASP A 204 5.55 12.22 -2.80
C ASP A 204 6.72 11.27 -3.08
N ARG A 205 6.86 10.18 -2.30
CA ARG A 205 7.96 9.22 -2.42
C ARG A 205 7.69 8.03 -3.35
N ALA A 206 6.42 7.68 -3.59
CA ALA A 206 6.08 6.44 -4.27
C ALA A 206 4.87 6.52 -5.23
N ALA A 207 4.36 7.71 -5.58
CA ALA A 207 3.33 7.83 -6.62
C ALA A 207 3.78 7.20 -7.94
N GLY A 208 2.84 6.52 -8.61
CA GLY A 208 3.10 5.77 -9.84
C GLY A 208 3.71 4.38 -9.64
N SER A 209 4.00 3.97 -8.40
CA SER A 209 4.42 2.57 -8.08
C SER A 209 3.24 1.58 -8.01
N GLY A 210 2.01 2.08 -7.90
CA GLY A 210 0.80 1.28 -7.84
C GLY A 210 0.27 0.85 -9.22
N LEU A 211 -0.74 0.00 -9.22
CA LEU A 211 -1.40 -0.51 -10.43
C LEU A 211 -2.32 0.51 -11.11
N ALA A 212 -2.28 1.79 -10.74
CA ALA A 212 -2.99 2.90 -11.35
C ALA A 212 -2.28 4.22 -11.00
N ALA A 213 -2.42 5.24 -11.86
CA ALA A 213 -1.67 6.49 -11.74
C ALA A 213 -1.84 7.23 -10.40
N GLY A 214 -2.99 7.04 -9.73
CA GLY A 214 -3.29 7.61 -8.41
C GLY A 214 -3.12 6.64 -7.23
N THR A 215 -2.54 5.46 -7.43
CA THR A 215 -2.32 4.46 -6.37
C THR A 215 -0.84 4.34 -6.04
N VAL A 216 -0.54 4.13 -4.76
CA VAL A 216 0.81 3.85 -4.28
C VAL A 216 0.89 2.40 -3.85
N ARG A 217 1.97 1.73 -4.22
CA ARG A 217 2.31 0.44 -3.62
C ARG A 217 3.04 0.69 -2.30
N LEU A 218 2.35 0.50 -1.20
CA LEU A 218 2.93 0.58 0.13
C LEU A 218 3.91 -0.57 0.35
N THR A 219 5.00 -0.28 1.03
CA THR A 219 5.98 -1.28 1.51
C THR A 219 6.22 -1.06 3.01
N PRO A 220 6.64 -2.11 3.74
CA PRO A 220 7.01 -1.96 5.14
C PRO A 220 8.05 -0.87 5.39
N ALA A 221 9.09 -0.78 4.54
CA ALA A 221 10.14 0.22 4.67
C ALA A 221 9.62 1.66 4.43
N LEU A 222 8.69 1.84 3.48
CA LEU A 222 8.07 3.14 3.24
C LEU A 222 7.19 3.57 4.42
N LEU A 223 6.38 2.65 4.95
CA LEU A 223 5.53 2.93 6.11
C LEU A 223 6.35 3.26 7.36
N ALA A 224 7.42 2.50 7.60
CA ALA A 224 8.33 2.72 8.72
C ALA A 224 9.05 4.07 8.67
N SER A 225 9.21 4.67 7.48
CA SER A 225 9.91 5.96 7.32
C SER A 225 9.00 7.18 7.40
N ILE A 226 7.68 7.00 7.57
CA ILE A 226 6.75 8.11 7.79
C ILE A 226 7.11 8.82 9.11
N PRO A 227 7.35 10.15 9.10
CA PRO A 227 7.62 10.92 10.30
C PRO A 227 6.43 10.92 11.28
N LEU A 228 6.72 10.87 12.58
CA LEU A 228 5.72 11.17 13.62
C LEU A 228 5.58 12.69 13.77
N PRO A 229 4.36 13.20 13.98
CA PRO A 229 4.18 14.59 14.42
C PRO A 229 4.82 14.77 15.80
N ALA A 230 5.40 15.96 16.00
CA ALA A 230 5.98 16.39 17.28
C ALA A 230 4.94 16.46 18.41
#